data_AF-A0A8H4VY89-F1
#
_entry.id   AF-A0A8H4VY89-F1
#
_cell.length_a   1.000
_cell.length_b   1.000
_cell.length_c   1.000
_cell.angle_alpha   90.00
_cell.angle_beta   90.00
_cell.angle_gamma   90.00
#
_symmetry.space_group_name_H-M   'P 1'
#
loop_
_entity.id
_entity.type
_entity.pdbx_description
1 polymer ?
#
loop_
_entity_poly.entity_id
_entity_poly.type
_entity_poly.pdbx_seq_one_letter_code
_entity_poly.pdbx_strand_id
1 'polypeptide(L)'
;MPPLSLYLRQRPSVFGLPIKRIYILSLFGSFLLALTIVIPVTIVLAIRAHQTSPTGTFSSSSLLGKRASTLTPTRADTTNVDWTTLTTPKGDHLPDFSFAGYHASETSLPQNTTVAVTLSPSSGDQTSAIQAALTAAGSATEGRVVLLSPGTYSISPGLIIPSNVVLRGSGAGSTHLTLSKLEGKTVFSLGKEPEGVKPTTVKKIVDGYVGIGVDTVEVDGTDGLSVGQNVFVNREVTKEWVDTNGMGDLVRDGKHETWLPVGRTVSQPRKIKAISKNTITLNIPLTDSLDAKYMSPELVAYDPPKTSTEIGIENLSITLSPTCSGANLNSDTDCNAPAISFEPWTQDSWARDLEMKGFNNFVTAQYNSSQITIQNVAMLRDADTNGEALPEDILITGSQILVQDCQEAGLASAKSFAVVTGSLAPGPNAILRHKTPSKLQTLFPHQRWAHGILFEDTSAYVELINRGILGTGHGWTMNAGVGWNLRGGAFVQSPPLGINWCVGCEGTIDGSSNGTFVDEGKQVVPTSLFGTQLQARMGKKA
;
A
#
# COMPACT_ATOMS: atom_id res chain seq x y z
N MET A 1 -6.64 44.62 -9.17
CA MET A 1 -6.78 45.19 -10.53
C MET A 1 -5.42 45.14 -11.23
N PRO A 2 -5.39 44.73 -12.51
CA PRO A 2 -4.66 43.51 -12.96
C PRO A 2 -3.97 43.76 -14.35
N PRO A 3 -3.82 42.81 -15.32
CA PRO A 3 -3.32 41.40 -15.37
C PRO A 3 -2.43 41.04 -16.63
N LEU A 4 -2.12 39.73 -16.76
CA LEU A 4 -2.19 38.86 -17.98
C LEU A 4 -1.02 38.78 -19.01
N SER A 5 -0.63 37.55 -19.33
CA SER A 5 0.01 37.05 -20.58
C SER A 5 -0.09 35.51 -20.50
N LEU A 6 -0.83 34.71 -21.30
CA LEU A 6 -1.28 34.66 -22.70
C LEU A 6 -0.17 34.34 -23.71
N TYR A 7 -0.10 33.08 -24.15
CA TYR A 7 0.54 32.70 -25.40
C TYR A 7 -0.35 31.76 -26.22
N LEU A 8 -0.22 31.92 -27.53
CA LEU A 8 -1.26 31.86 -28.55
C LEU A 8 -1.42 30.48 -29.23
N ARG A 9 -2.66 30.27 -29.70
CA ARG A 9 -3.02 29.36 -30.79
C ARG A 9 -2.36 29.79 -32.11
N GLN A 10 -1.97 28.82 -32.93
CA GLN A 10 -2.04 28.94 -34.39
C GLN A 10 -2.70 27.68 -34.99
N ARG A 11 -3.71 27.89 -35.83
CA ARG A 11 -4.21 26.92 -36.81
C ARG A 11 -3.38 27.04 -38.09
N PRO A 12 -3.44 26.03 -38.97
CA PRO A 12 -4.17 26.30 -40.22
C PRO A 12 -5.05 25.13 -40.69
N SER A 13 -6.04 25.47 -41.52
CA SER A 13 -6.80 24.60 -42.42
C SER A 13 -6.48 25.07 -43.86
N VAL A 14 -6.47 24.29 -44.96
CA VAL A 14 -7.44 23.33 -45.50
C VAL A 14 -6.78 22.47 -46.62
N PHE A 15 -7.41 21.33 -46.94
CA PHE A 15 -7.48 20.55 -48.21
C PHE A 15 -6.53 19.35 -48.45
N GLY A 16 -7.14 18.17 -48.67
CA GLY A 16 -6.54 17.01 -49.34
C GLY A 16 -7.16 15.65 -48.96
N LEU A 17 -7.98 15.06 -49.86
CA LEU A 17 -8.60 13.72 -49.80
C LEU A 17 -7.58 12.57 -50.13
N PRO A 18 -7.94 11.26 -50.01
CA PRO A 18 -7.08 10.20 -49.47
C PRO A 18 -6.53 9.21 -50.50
N ILE A 19 -5.36 8.57 -50.27
CA ILE A 19 -4.91 7.38 -51.03
C ILE A 19 -4.10 6.36 -50.19
N LYS A 20 -4.66 5.14 -50.13
CA LYS A 20 -4.16 3.74 -50.09
C LYS A 20 -2.75 3.37 -49.57
N ARG A 21 -2.78 2.31 -48.73
CA ARG A 21 -1.72 1.32 -48.44
C ARG A 21 -1.10 0.71 -49.70
N ILE A 22 0.22 0.53 -49.68
CA ILE A 22 0.96 -0.41 -50.56
C ILE A 22 2.01 -1.15 -49.70
N TYR A 23 2.00 -2.48 -49.77
CA TYR A 23 3.06 -3.40 -49.32
C TYR A 23 4.07 -3.59 -50.45
N ILE A 24 5.37 -3.69 -50.15
CA ILE A 24 6.37 -4.28 -51.07
C ILE A 24 7.32 -5.21 -50.30
N LEU A 25 7.34 -6.46 -50.76
CA LEU A 25 8.34 -7.51 -50.54
C LEU A 25 9.47 -7.40 -51.59
N SER A 26 10.70 -7.69 -51.20
CA SER A 26 11.76 -8.37 -52.00
C SER A 26 12.93 -8.69 -51.03
N LEU A 27 13.48 -9.89 -50.80
CA LEU A 27 13.89 -11.10 -51.54
C LEU A 27 15.17 -10.99 -52.40
N PHE A 28 16.13 -11.85 -52.02
CA PHE A 28 17.30 -12.45 -52.71
C PHE A 28 18.68 -11.78 -52.70
N GLY A 29 19.70 -12.61 -52.42
CA GLY A 29 21.08 -12.42 -52.93
C GLY A 29 22.17 -13.15 -52.13
N SER A 30 22.70 -14.24 -52.69
CA SER A 30 23.53 -15.28 -52.06
C SER A 30 25.05 -15.14 -52.25
N PHE A 31 25.82 -15.73 -51.32
CA PHE A 31 27.11 -16.46 -51.44
C PHE A 31 28.32 -15.90 -52.24
N LEU A 32 29.49 -15.80 -51.57
CA LEU A 32 30.72 -16.46 -52.03
C LEU A 32 31.79 -16.59 -50.90
N LEU A 33 32.50 -17.71 -50.95
CA LEU A 33 33.51 -18.23 -50.02
C LEU A 33 34.91 -18.05 -50.65
N ALA A 34 35.94 -17.62 -49.93
CA ALA A 34 37.35 -17.94 -50.24
C ALA A 34 38.31 -17.62 -49.06
N LEU A 35 39.42 -18.34 -49.04
CA LEU A 35 40.23 -18.79 -47.91
C LEU A 35 41.59 -18.04 -47.84
N THR A 36 42.05 -17.76 -46.60
CA THR A 36 43.44 -17.66 -46.05
C THR A 36 44.58 -16.92 -46.78
N ILE A 37 45.31 -16.08 -46.03
CA ILE A 37 46.78 -16.18 -45.74
C ILE A 37 47.12 -15.26 -44.54
N VAL A 38 48.02 -15.72 -43.66
CA VAL A 38 48.52 -15.04 -42.44
C VAL A 38 49.97 -14.57 -42.68
N ILE A 39 50.30 -13.30 -42.41
CA ILE A 39 51.64 -12.79 -42.00
C ILE A 39 51.46 -11.53 -41.12
N PRO A 40 52.21 -11.35 -40.01
CA PRO A 40 51.91 -10.34 -38.98
C PRO A 40 52.56 -8.98 -39.28
N VAL A 41 51.81 -7.90 -39.09
CA VAL A 41 52.37 -6.54 -39.01
C VAL A 41 51.70 -5.80 -37.86
N THR A 42 52.52 -5.48 -36.85
CA THR A 42 52.16 -4.66 -35.70
C THR A 42 52.01 -3.20 -36.15
N ILE A 43 50.78 -2.69 -36.21
CA ILE A 43 50.50 -1.25 -36.27
C ILE A 43 49.50 -0.91 -35.17
N VAL A 44 49.97 -0.13 -34.22
CA VAL A 44 49.20 0.49 -33.15
C VAL A 44 48.32 1.58 -33.78
N LEU A 45 47.00 1.40 -33.76
CA LEU A 45 46.04 2.50 -33.89
C LEU A 45 44.82 2.22 -33.00
N ALA A 46 44.59 3.13 -32.06
CA ALA A 46 43.57 3.03 -31.03
C ALA A 46 42.16 3.27 -31.60
N ILE A 47 41.25 2.29 -31.46
CA ILE A 47 39.81 2.52 -31.45
C ILE A 47 39.22 1.67 -30.31
N ARG A 48 38.73 2.36 -29.27
CA ARG A 48 38.03 1.78 -28.12
C ARG A 48 36.66 1.26 -28.55
N ALA A 49 36.45 -0.05 -28.47
CA ALA A 49 35.12 -0.64 -28.33
C ALA A 49 34.96 -1.09 -26.87
N HIS A 50 34.19 -0.34 -26.09
CA HIS A 50 33.80 -0.70 -24.73
C HIS A 50 32.54 -1.59 -24.82
N GLN A 51 32.73 -2.91 -24.87
CA GLN A 51 31.70 -3.84 -24.40
C GLN A 51 32.01 -4.09 -22.92
N THR A 52 31.24 -3.44 -22.05
CA THR A 52 31.20 -3.80 -20.63
C THR A 52 29.88 -4.52 -20.39
N SER A 53 29.95 -5.84 -20.23
CA SER A 53 28.90 -6.61 -19.58
C SER A 53 29.01 -6.32 -18.07
N PRO A 54 27.98 -5.76 -17.40
CA PRO A 54 28.02 -5.67 -15.96
C PRO A 54 27.62 -7.03 -15.40
N THR A 55 28.58 -7.93 -15.23
CA THR A 55 28.47 -9.01 -14.24
C THR A 55 28.78 -8.40 -12.88
N GLY A 56 27.84 -7.62 -12.36
CA GLY A 56 27.86 -7.19 -10.98
C GLY A 56 27.53 -8.39 -10.10
N THR A 57 28.55 -9.02 -9.52
CA THR A 57 28.37 -9.92 -8.38
C THR A 57 27.76 -9.12 -7.23
N PHE A 58 26.47 -9.31 -6.98
CA PHE A 58 25.83 -8.82 -5.76
C PHE A 58 26.50 -9.48 -4.56
N SER A 59 26.97 -8.68 -3.61
CA SER A 59 27.42 -9.14 -2.29
C SER A 59 26.29 -9.95 -1.63
N SER A 60 26.61 -11.11 -1.08
CA SER A 60 25.68 -12.01 -0.34
C SER A 60 25.23 -11.46 1.02
N SER A 61 25.45 -10.18 1.28
CA SER A 61 24.99 -9.49 2.49
C SER A 61 23.53 -9.08 2.33
N SER A 62 22.67 -9.54 3.24
CA SER A 62 21.27 -9.13 3.32
C SER A 62 21.11 -7.61 3.29
N LEU A 63 20.14 -7.14 2.51
CA LEU A 63 19.69 -5.74 2.45
C LEU A 63 18.88 -5.34 3.69
N LEU A 64 18.42 -6.32 4.47
CA LEU A 64 17.71 -6.07 5.71
C LEU A 64 18.68 -5.44 6.73
N GLY A 65 18.40 -4.18 7.10
CA GLY A 65 19.07 -3.55 8.22
C GLY A 65 18.71 -4.26 9.54
N LYS A 66 19.54 -4.10 10.57
CA LYS A 66 19.05 -4.32 11.95
C LYS A 66 17.80 -3.46 12.13
N ARG A 67 16.76 -3.99 12.79
CA ARG A 67 15.54 -3.21 13.15
C ARG A 67 15.96 -1.82 13.59
N ALA A 68 15.47 -0.79 12.90
CA ALA A 68 15.86 0.57 13.21
C ALA A 68 15.45 0.84 14.66
N SER A 69 16.42 1.12 15.53
CA SER A 69 16.11 1.83 16.76
C SER A 69 15.44 3.13 16.34
N THR A 70 14.33 3.50 16.98
CA THR A 70 13.76 4.85 16.89
C THR A 70 14.90 5.85 16.88
N LEU A 71 15.03 6.62 15.80
CA LEU A 71 16.09 7.61 15.69
C LEU A 71 15.96 8.52 16.91
N THR A 72 16.99 8.56 17.76
CA THR A 72 17.13 9.62 18.76
C THR A 72 16.99 10.95 18.02
N PRO A 73 16.14 11.89 18.47
CA PRO A 73 16.01 13.18 17.82
C PRO A 73 17.40 13.81 17.74
N THR A 74 17.97 13.85 16.54
CA THR A 74 19.35 14.30 16.32
C THR A 74 19.48 15.81 16.36
N ARG A 75 18.40 16.54 16.66
CA ARG A 75 18.33 17.99 16.52
C ARG A 75 17.76 18.66 17.78
N ALA A 76 18.41 19.76 18.17
CA ALA A 76 18.18 20.46 19.44
C ALA A 76 16.90 21.30 19.52
N ASP A 77 16.11 21.38 18.44
CA ASP A 77 14.88 22.17 18.38
C ASP A 77 13.69 21.22 18.20
N THR A 78 13.11 20.79 19.31
CA THR A 78 11.92 19.94 19.34
C THR A 78 10.81 20.65 20.11
N THR A 79 9.61 20.74 19.53
CA THR A 79 8.43 21.23 20.27
C THR A 79 7.68 20.04 20.87
N ASN A 80 7.23 20.17 22.13
CA ASN A 80 6.25 19.23 22.69
C ASN A 80 4.87 19.55 22.11
N VAL A 81 4.27 18.60 21.40
CA VAL A 81 2.90 18.66 20.89
C VAL A 81 2.05 17.67 21.68
N ASP A 82 1.04 18.20 22.37
CA ASP A 82 -0.02 17.36 22.93
C ASP A 82 -1.00 16.96 21.84
N TRP A 83 -0.79 15.78 21.27
CA TRP A 83 -1.59 15.25 20.17
C TRP A 83 -3.08 15.11 20.53
N THR A 84 -3.44 15.02 21.81
CA THR A 84 -4.85 14.89 22.26
C THR A 84 -5.64 16.20 22.10
N THR A 85 -4.93 17.33 22.02
CA THR A 85 -5.52 18.67 21.86
C THR A 85 -5.67 19.09 20.40
N LEU A 86 -5.15 18.30 19.45
CA LEU A 86 -5.24 18.58 18.03
C LEU A 86 -6.66 18.25 17.54
N THR A 87 -7.52 19.27 17.54
CA THR A 87 -8.93 19.16 17.21
C THR A 87 -9.41 20.24 16.24
N THR A 88 -10.35 19.92 15.35
CA THR A 88 -11.04 20.93 14.53
C THR A 88 -12.16 21.61 15.31
N PRO A 89 -12.63 22.80 14.88
CA PRO A 89 -13.84 23.41 15.46
C PRO A 89 -15.11 22.56 15.37
N LYS A 90 -15.14 21.57 14.46
CA LYS A 90 -16.25 20.61 14.34
C LYS A 90 -16.11 19.40 15.30
N GLY A 91 -14.96 19.26 15.96
CA GLY A 91 -14.67 18.14 16.86
C GLY A 91 -14.01 16.94 16.19
N ASP A 92 -13.36 17.11 15.03
CA ASP A 92 -12.50 16.06 14.47
C ASP A 92 -11.18 16.01 15.23
N HIS A 93 -10.78 14.82 15.64
CA HIS A 93 -9.50 14.52 16.25
C HIS A 93 -8.59 13.78 15.27
N LEU A 94 -7.32 13.61 15.64
CA LEU A 94 -6.46 12.64 14.94
C LEU A 94 -7.05 11.23 15.09
N PRO A 95 -7.09 10.41 14.02
CA PRO A 95 -7.42 8.99 14.14
C PRO A 95 -6.51 8.28 15.14
N ASP A 96 -7.04 7.28 15.85
CA ASP A 96 -6.22 6.38 16.68
C ASP A 96 -5.59 5.30 15.78
N PHE A 97 -4.35 5.54 15.37
CA PHE A 97 -3.61 4.65 14.49
C PHE A 97 -3.10 3.40 15.19
N SER A 98 -3.10 3.38 16.53
CA SER A 98 -2.50 2.31 17.31
C SER A 98 -3.20 0.96 17.14
N PHE A 99 -4.43 0.94 16.62
CA PHE A 99 -5.15 -0.28 16.26
C PHE A 99 -4.64 -0.97 14.98
N ALA A 100 -3.70 -0.36 14.24
CA ALA A 100 -3.11 -1.02 13.08
C ALA A 100 -2.08 -2.09 13.48
N GLY A 101 -2.02 -3.18 12.70
CA GLY A 101 -1.07 -4.28 12.89
C GLY A 101 -1.68 -5.54 13.50
N TYR A 102 -0.89 -6.62 13.51
CA TYR A 102 -1.22 -7.93 14.07
C TYR A 102 -1.84 -7.83 15.47
N HIS A 103 -3.02 -8.42 15.68
CA HIS A 103 -3.82 -8.31 16.91
C HIS A 103 -3.94 -6.87 17.40
N ALA A 104 -4.21 -5.96 16.46
CA ALA A 104 -4.25 -4.53 16.71
C ALA A 104 -3.01 -4.00 17.45
N SER A 105 -1.82 -4.54 17.21
CA SER A 105 -0.57 -4.22 17.93
C SER A 105 -0.59 -4.45 19.45
N GLU A 106 -1.56 -5.19 19.99
CA GLU A 106 -1.63 -5.54 21.41
C GLU A 106 -0.63 -6.64 21.79
N THR A 107 -0.21 -7.43 20.80
CA THR A 107 0.78 -8.49 20.96
C THR A 107 1.90 -8.37 19.94
N SER A 108 3.08 -8.88 20.28
CA SER A 108 4.19 -8.97 19.33
C SER A 108 3.94 -10.08 18.31
N LEU A 109 4.46 -9.92 17.09
CA LEU A 109 4.43 -10.98 16.09
C LEU A 109 5.00 -12.29 16.66
N PRO A 110 4.32 -13.42 16.45
CA PRO A 110 4.68 -14.68 17.09
C PRO A 110 6.05 -15.16 16.59
N GLN A 111 6.81 -15.81 17.46
CA GLN A 111 8.08 -16.45 17.06
C GLN A 111 7.85 -17.82 16.41
N ASN A 112 6.69 -18.47 16.66
CA ASN A 112 6.27 -19.75 16.10
C ASN A 112 7.39 -20.80 16.04
N THR A 113 7.72 -21.42 17.17
CA THR A 113 8.92 -22.28 17.27
C THR A 113 8.72 -23.72 16.82
N THR A 114 7.48 -24.21 16.72
CA THR A 114 7.20 -25.61 16.37
C THR A 114 7.10 -25.81 14.85
N VAL A 115 8.11 -26.45 14.28
CA VAL A 115 8.16 -26.80 12.85
C VAL A 115 7.34 -28.06 12.58
N ALA A 116 6.44 -27.96 11.60
CA ALA A 116 5.61 -29.05 11.10
C ALA A 116 6.38 -29.93 10.12
N VAL A 117 6.98 -29.26 9.14
CA VAL A 117 7.60 -29.85 7.96
C VAL A 117 8.83 -29.01 7.66
N THR A 118 9.95 -29.68 7.42
CA THR A 118 11.15 -29.04 6.86
C THR A 118 11.36 -29.56 5.45
N LEU A 119 11.49 -28.65 4.48
CA LEU A 119 11.83 -28.96 3.10
C LEU A 119 13.26 -28.51 2.82
N SER A 120 14.03 -29.37 2.18
CA SER A 120 15.34 -29.02 1.63
C SER A 120 15.21 -28.75 0.12
N PRO A 121 16.05 -27.87 -0.45
CA PRO A 121 15.98 -27.55 -1.87
C PRO A 121 16.30 -28.79 -2.71
N SER A 122 15.55 -28.99 -3.78
CA SER A 122 15.78 -30.03 -4.78
C SER A 122 15.90 -29.45 -6.20
N SER A 123 16.34 -30.27 -7.15
CA SER A 123 16.31 -29.91 -8.57
C SER A 123 14.87 -29.77 -9.09
N GLY A 124 14.65 -28.82 -10.00
CA GLY A 124 13.36 -28.62 -10.66
C GLY A 124 12.38 -27.74 -9.89
N ASP A 125 11.15 -27.63 -10.41
CA ASP A 125 10.06 -26.87 -9.79
C ASP A 125 9.59 -27.56 -8.50
N GLN A 126 9.56 -26.81 -7.41
CA GLN A 126 9.22 -27.30 -6.06
C GLN A 126 7.85 -26.81 -5.59
N THR A 127 7.07 -26.16 -6.45
CA THR A 127 5.76 -25.55 -6.13
C THR A 127 4.81 -26.57 -5.52
N SER A 128 4.69 -27.74 -6.14
CA SER A 128 3.78 -28.79 -5.68
C SER A 128 4.18 -29.34 -4.31
N ALA A 129 5.48 -29.51 -4.06
CA ALA A 129 6.00 -29.99 -2.78
C ALA A 129 5.75 -28.97 -1.66
N ILE A 130 6.00 -27.69 -1.94
CA ILE A 130 5.73 -26.60 -0.99
C ILE A 130 4.23 -26.49 -0.70
N GLN A 131 3.37 -26.52 -1.74
CA GLN A 131 1.93 -26.46 -1.55
C GLN A 131 1.39 -27.64 -0.73
N ALA A 132 1.91 -28.85 -0.97
CA ALA A 132 1.54 -30.02 -0.19
C ALA A 132 1.91 -29.86 1.29
N ALA A 133 3.11 -29.35 1.58
CA ALA A 133 3.54 -29.07 2.95
C ALA A 133 2.68 -28.01 3.64
N LEU A 134 2.36 -26.91 2.95
CA LEU A 134 1.46 -25.86 3.44
C LEU A 134 0.06 -26.41 3.74
N THR A 135 -0.48 -27.23 2.86
CA THR A 135 -1.80 -27.85 3.01
C THR A 135 -1.83 -28.81 4.20
N ALA A 136 -0.79 -29.63 4.36
CA ALA A 136 -0.65 -30.54 5.49
C ALA A 136 -0.54 -29.78 6.82
N ALA A 137 0.28 -28.73 6.88
CA ALA A 137 0.42 -27.88 8.06
C ALA A 137 -0.89 -27.17 8.44
N GLY A 138 -1.69 -26.76 7.45
CA GLY A 138 -3.00 -26.12 7.68
C GLY A 138 -4.05 -27.06 8.30
N SER A 139 -3.83 -28.37 8.17
CA SER A 139 -4.69 -29.40 8.78
C SER A 139 -4.16 -29.92 10.12
N ALA A 140 -2.98 -29.45 10.55
CA ALA A 140 -2.31 -29.94 11.75
C ALA A 140 -2.83 -29.27 13.03
N THR A 141 -2.85 -30.04 14.12
CA THR A 141 -3.22 -29.57 15.46
C THR A 141 -2.05 -28.86 16.16
N GLU A 142 -0.82 -29.27 15.87
CA GLU A 142 0.43 -28.70 16.37
C GLU A 142 1.45 -28.64 15.23
N GLY A 143 2.46 -27.77 15.35
CA GLY A 143 3.47 -27.59 14.31
C GLY A 143 2.83 -27.02 13.05
N ARG A 144 2.82 -25.69 12.92
CA ARG A 144 2.21 -25.02 11.76
C ARG A 144 3.21 -24.18 10.97
N VAL A 145 4.49 -24.38 11.22
CA VAL A 145 5.57 -23.78 10.44
C VAL A 145 6.05 -24.77 9.39
N VAL A 146 5.97 -24.36 8.12
CA VAL A 146 6.69 -25.00 7.02
C VAL A 146 8.03 -24.30 6.86
N LEU A 147 9.10 -24.98 7.27
CA LEU A 147 10.46 -24.47 7.22
C LEU A 147 11.12 -24.86 5.89
N LEU A 148 11.65 -23.87 5.19
CA LEU A 148 12.55 -24.05 4.06
C LEU A 148 13.99 -23.90 4.57
N SER A 149 14.77 -24.98 4.44
CA SER A 149 16.20 -24.98 4.72
C SER A 149 16.95 -23.97 3.83
N PRO A 150 18.22 -23.64 4.14
CA PRO A 150 19.04 -22.80 3.27
C PRO A 150 19.19 -23.40 1.86
N GLY A 151 19.17 -22.52 0.86
CA GLY A 151 19.37 -22.82 -0.55
C GLY A 151 18.28 -22.25 -1.45
N THR A 152 18.27 -22.69 -2.71
CA THR A 152 17.44 -22.11 -3.77
C THR A 152 16.31 -23.05 -4.18
N TYR A 153 15.09 -22.51 -4.22
CA TYR A 153 13.87 -23.20 -4.59
C TYR A 153 13.31 -22.58 -5.87
N SER A 154 13.30 -23.33 -6.97
CA SER A 154 12.57 -22.91 -8.16
C SER A 154 11.08 -23.14 -7.95
N ILE A 155 10.26 -22.11 -8.16
CA ILE A 155 8.82 -22.18 -8.00
C ILE A 155 8.11 -21.47 -9.15
N SER A 156 6.83 -21.81 -9.31
CA SER A 156 5.84 -21.13 -10.11
C SER A 156 4.87 -20.38 -9.19
N PRO A 157 4.19 -19.32 -9.65
CA PRO A 157 3.24 -18.57 -8.83
C PRO A 157 1.98 -19.40 -8.51
N GLY A 158 1.20 -18.95 -7.53
CA GLY A 158 -0.08 -19.56 -7.13
C GLY A 158 -0.01 -20.42 -5.86
N LEU A 159 0.98 -20.20 -4.99
CA LEU A 159 1.04 -20.85 -3.68
C LEU A 159 0.03 -20.20 -2.72
N ILE A 160 -0.71 -21.03 -1.99
CA ILE A 160 -1.70 -20.60 -0.99
C ILE A 160 -1.20 -21.02 0.39
N ILE A 161 -1.04 -20.04 1.28
CA ILE A 161 -0.72 -20.26 2.70
C ILE A 161 -2.05 -20.25 3.48
N PRO A 162 -2.48 -21.38 4.05
CA PRO A 162 -3.76 -21.46 4.76
C PRO A 162 -3.68 -20.84 6.16
N SER A 163 -4.83 -20.70 6.81
CA SER A 163 -4.92 -20.18 8.18
C SER A 163 -4.02 -20.93 9.15
N ASN A 164 -3.45 -20.19 10.10
CA ASN A 164 -2.55 -20.65 11.14
C ASN A 164 -1.21 -21.18 10.65
N VAL A 165 -0.87 -21.06 9.37
CA VAL A 165 0.38 -21.58 8.81
C VAL A 165 1.38 -20.45 8.58
N VAL A 166 2.64 -20.76 8.87
CA VAL A 166 3.78 -19.90 8.56
C VAL A 166 4.67 -20.58 7.54
N LEU A 167 4.90 -19.92 6.40
CA LEU A 167 6.01 -20.25 5.52
C LEU A 167 7.26 -19.51 6.00
N ARG A 168 8.29 -20.25 6.39
CA ARG A 168 9.52 -19.67 6.96
C ARG A 168 10.74 -20.13 6.18
N GLY A 169 11.62 -19.21 5.81
CA GLY A 169 12.99 -19.55 5.41
C GLY A 169 14.00 -19.46 6.56
N SER A 170 15.26 -19.73 6.25
CA SER A 170 16.38 -19.68 7.20
C SER A 170 17.10 -18.33 7.22
N GLY A 171 16.48 -17.28 6.67
CA GLY A 171 17.02 -15.93 6.51
C GLY A 171 16.92 -15.48 5.04
N ALA A 172 16.68 -14.18 4.82
CA ALA A 172 16.52 -13.64 3.46
C ALA A 172 17.78 -13.82 2.58
N GLY A 173 18.97 -13.78 3.18
CA GLY A 173 20.24 -14.08 2.51
C GLY A 173 20.60 -15.58 2.44
N SER A 174 19.71 -16.49 2.86
CA SER A 174 20.01 -17.93 2.96
C SER A 174 18.97 -18.82 2.28
N THR A 175 17.70 -18.43 2.26
CA THR A 175 16.62 -19.15 1.57
C THR A 175 16.11 -18.30 0.42
N HIS A 176 16.25 -18.80 -0.80
CA HIS A 176 15.94 -18.07 -2.03
C HIS A 176 14.86 -18.79 -2.84
N LEU A 177 13.75 -18.11 -3.11
CA LEU A 177 12.68 -18.62 -3.96
C LEU A 177 12.78 -17.89 -5.30
N THR A 178 12.91 -18.63 -6.40
CA THR A 178 13.16 -18.06 -7.73
C THR A 178 12.08 -18.46 -8.71
N LEU A 179 11.54 -17.48 -9.43
CA LEU A 179 10.53 -17.63 -10.47
C LEU A 179 11.06 -17.16 -11.81
N SER A 180 10.64 -17.81 -12.90
CA SER A 180 11.00 -17.40 -14.26
C SER A 180 9.94 -16.54 -14.97
N LYS A 181 8.73 -16.43 -14.39
CA LYS A 181 7.59 -15.67 -14.93
C LYS A 181 6.45 -15.59 -13.89
N LEU A 182 5.59 -14.59 -14.01
CA LEU A 182 4.38 -14.42 -13.18
C LEU A 182 3.09 -14.92 -13.84
N GLU A 183 2.97 -14.85 -15.18
CA GLU A 183 1.74 -15.21 -15.90
C GLU A 183 0.48 -14.55 -15.34
N GLY A 184 0.60 -13.32 -14.82
CA GLY A 184 -0.52 -12.58 -14.22
C GLY A 184 -1.04 -13.18 -12.91
N LYS A 185 -0.28 -14.05 -12.23
CA LYS A 185 -0.69 -14.71 -10.97
C LYS A 185 0.14 -14.24 -9.79
N THR A 186 -0.53 -14.06 -8.65
CA THR A 186 0.13 -13.81 -7.37
C THR A 186 1.05 -14.97 -7.01
N VAL A 187 2.25 -14.69 -6.47
CA VAL A 187 3.15 -15.77 -6.04
C VAL A 187 2.61 -16.47 -4.79
N PHE A 188 2.34 -15.70 -3.74
CA PHE A 188 1.78 -16.17 -2.47
C PHE A 188 0.46 -15.48 -2.13
N SER A 189 -0.63 -16.24 -2.10
CA SER A 189 -1.90 -15.81 -1.51
C SER A 189 -1.98 -16.29 -0.06
N LEU A 190 -2.05 -15.34 0.87
CA LEU A 190 -2.26 -15.60 2.29
C LEU A 190 -3.76 -15.59 2.53
N GLY A 191 -4.29 -16.77 2.83
CA GLY A 191 -5.73 -16.98 2.93
C GLY A 191 -6.39 -17.25 1.58
N LYS A 192 -7.72 -17.22 1.60
CA LYS A 192 -8.58 -17.36 0.42
C LYS A 192 -9.70 -16.34 0.52
N GLU A 193 -10.09 -15.79 -0.61
CA GLU A 193 -11.30 -15.00 -0.71
C GLU A 193 -12.51 -15.84 -0.28
N PRO A 194 -13.26 -15.42 0.75
CA PRO A 194 -14.44 -16.14 1.18
C PRO A 194 -15.68 -15.79 0.35
N GLU A 195 -16.77 -16.52 0.59
CA GLU A 195 -18.10 -16.11 0.11
C GLU A 195 -18.49 -14.74 0.68
N GLY A 196 -19.28 -13.99 -0.09
CA GLY A 196 -19.70 -12.63 0.28
C GLY A 196 -20.48 -12.55 1.59
N VAL A 197 -20.44 -11.37 2.21
CA VAL A 197 -21.13 -11.09 3.48
C VAL A 197 -22.61 -10.83 3.29
N LYS A 198 -23.41 -11.28 4.26
CA LYS A 198 -24.85 -10.98 4.34
C LYS A 198 -25.11 -9.99 5.48
N PRO A 199 -25.64 -8.78 5.17
CA PRO A 199 -26.17 -7.89 6.19
C PRO A 199 -27.31 -8.55 6.95
N THR A 200 -27.41 -8.30 8.25
CA THR A 200 -28.43 -8.90 9.12
C THR A 200 -29.37 -7.84 9.69
N THR A 201 -28.85 -6.75 10.24
CA THR A 201 -29.62 -5.65 10.84
C THR A 201 -29.09 -4.31 10.36
N VAL A 202 -29.98 -3.39 10.02
CA VAL A 202 -29.63 -2.01 9.64
C VAL A 202 -30.32 -1.06 10.62
N LYS A 203 -29.54 -0.11 11.17
CA LYS A 203 -30.03 0.99 11.98
C LYS A 203 -29.58 2.32 11.40
N LYS A 204 -30.42 3.33 11.46
CA LYS A 204 -29.99 4.68 11.06
C LYS A 204 -29.15 5.28 12.17
N ILE A 205 -28.05 5.92 11.79
CA ILE A 205 -27.30 6.78 12.71
C ILE A 205 -27.98 8.16 12.67
N VAL A 206 -28.44 8.63 13.83
CA VAL A 206 -29.29 9.83 13.96
C VAL A 206 -28.53 11.06 14.46
N ASP A 207 -27.23 10.93 14.68
CA ASP A 207 -26.35 12.06 14.96
C ASP A 207 -26.41 13.11 13.86
N GLY A 208 -26.44 14.39 14.25
CA GLY A 208 -26.28 15.48 13.28
C GLY A 208 -24.88 15.50 12.68
N TYR A 209 -23.87 15.20 13.49
CA TYR A 209 -22.47 15.11 13.08
C TYR A 209 -21.70 14.16 14.01
N VAL A 210 -20.86 13.30 13.43
CA VAL A 210 -19.92 12.43 14.14
C VAL A 210 -18.52 12.71 13.58
N GLY A 211 -17.63 13.25 14.41
CA GLY A 211 -16.28 13.63 14.00
C GLY A 211 -15.33 12.45 13.84
N ILE A 212 -14.21 12.69 13.15
CA ILE A 212 -13.07 11.77 13.14
C ILE A 212 -12.55 11.58 14.57
N GLY A 213 -12.18 10.36 14.94
CA GLY A 213 -11.68 10.03 16.28
C GLY A 213 -12.77 9.86 17.34
N VAL A 214 -14.05 9.98 16.98
CA VAL A 214 -15.18 9.63 17.86
C VAL A 214 -15.47 8.12 17.76
N ASP A 215 -15.74 7.47 18.89
CA ASP A 215 -16.06 6.02 18.97
C ASP A 215 -17.51 5.72 19.34
N THR A 216 -18.37 6.73 19.42
CA THR A 216 -19.81 6.58 19.71
C THR A 216 -20.68 7.08 18.58
N VAL A 217 -21.80 6.38 18.34
CA VAL A 217 -22.89 6.83 17.45
C VAL A 217 -24.23 6.61 18.14
N GLU A 218 -25.19 7.49 17.90
CA GLU A 218 -26.59 7.35 18.30
C GLU A 218 -27.40 6.71 17.17
N VAL A 219 -28.16 5.67 17.47
CA VAL A 219 -29.02 4.98 16.50
C VAL A 219 -30.52 5.16 16.79
N ASP A 220 -31.36 4.95 15.78
CA ASP A 220 -32.82 5.04 15.90
C ASP A 220 -33.47 3.91 16.75
N GLY A 221 -32.71 2.87 17.08
CA GLY A 221 -33.05 1.85 18.06
C GLY A 221 -32.04 0.71 18.07
N THR A 222 -32.04 -0.13 19.11
CA THR A 222 -31.02 -1.16 19.31
C THR A 222 -31.50 -2.60 19.18
N ASP A 223 -32.78 -2.80 18.82
CA ASP A 223 -33.32 -4.13 18.55
C ASP A 223 -32.54 -4.85 17.44
N GLY A 224 -32.09 -6.07 17.70
CA GLY A 224 -31.27 -6.86 16.76
C GLY A 224 -29.76 -6.56 16.82
N LEU A 225 -29.34 -5.62 17.67
CA LEU A 225 -27.92 -5.35 17.94
C LEU A 225 -27.46 -6.07 19.22
N SER A 226 -26.20 -6.49 19.24
CA SER A 226 -25.56 -7.10 20.41
C SER A 226 -24.11 -6.69 20.56
N VAL A 227 -23.62 -6.63 21.81
CA VAL A 227 -22.20 -6.41 22.09
C VAL A 227 -21.37 -7.55 21.48
N GLY A 228 -20.27 -7.20 20.82
CA GLY A 228 -19.40 -8.14 20.12
C GLY A 228 -19.76 -8.35 18.64
N GLN A 229 -20.90 -7.84 18.17
CA GLN A 229 -21.35 -7.98 16.79
C GLN A 229 -20.50 -7.15 15.83
N ASN A 230 -20.21 -7.72 14.65
CA ASN A 230 -19.54 -6.99 13.59
C ASN A 230 -20.54 -6.09 12.87
N VAL A 231 -20.11 -4.85 12.63
CA VAL A 231 -20.92 -3.81 12.01
C VAL A 231 -20.07 -3.04 11.01
N PHE A 232 -20.66 -2.61 9.92
CA PHE A 232 -20.11 -1.51 9.14
C PHE A 232 -20.79 -0.22 9.58
N VAL A 233 -19.98 0.81 9.81
CA VAL A 233 -20.49 2.19 9.80
C VAL A 233 -20.45 2.65 8.35
N ASN A 234 -21.62 2.68 7.74
CA ASN A 234 -21.81 2.97 6.33
C ASN A 234 -22.28 4.39 6.12
N ARG A 235 -21.82 5.00 5.03
CA ARG A 235 -22.44 6.19 4.47
C ARG A 235 -22.47 6.11 2.95
N GLU A 236 -23.49 6.71 2.35
CA GLU A 236 -23.60 6.80 0.90
C GLU A 236 -22.83 8.02 0.38
N VAL A 237 -22.22 7.89 -0.80
CA VAL A 237 -21.77 9.03 -1.61
C VAL A 237 -23.01 9.70 -2.19
N THR A 238 -23.38 10.86 -1.65
CA THR A 238 -24.48 11.67 -2.19
C THR A 238 -23.97 12.70 -3.20
N LYS A 239 -24.87 13.19 -4.05
CA LYS A 239 -24.54 14.28 -4.99
C LYS A 239 -24.10 15.56 -4.25
N GLU A 240 -24.83 15.94 -3.21
CA GLU A 240 -24.52 17.16 -2.43
C GLU A 240 -23.11 17.10 -1.82
N TRP A 241 -22.72 15.93 -1.30
CA TRP A 241 -21.38 15.72 -0.76
C TRP A 241 -20.29 15.81 -1.84
N VAL A 242 -20.52 15.22 -3.02
CA VAL A 242 -19.59 15.31 -4.16
C VAL A 242 -19.43 16.75 -4.64
N ASP A 243 -20.55 17.46 -4.83
CA ASP A 243 -20.56 18.85 -5.28
C ASP A 243 -19.86 19.77 -4.27
N THR A 244 -20.12 19.58 -2.97
CA THR A 244 -19.52 20.40 -1.91
C THR A 244 -18.01 20.18 -1.79
N ASN A 245 -17.52 18.97 -2.10
CA ASN A 245 -16.08 18.72 -2.23
C ASN A 245 -15.48 19.27 -3.54
N GLY A 246 -16.26 19.92 -4.40
CA GLY A 246 -15.84 20.49 -5.67
C GLY A 246 -15.60 19.46 -6.77
N MET A 247 -16.19 18.26 -6.65
CA MET A 247 -15.87 17.10 -7.50
C MET A 247 -17.01 16.70 -8.45
N GLY A 248 -18.06 17.52 -8.57
CA GLY A 248 -19.24 17.21 -9.39
C GLY A 248 -19.06 17.44 -10.89
N ASP A 249 -18.08 18.26 -11.30
CA ASP A 249 -17.94 18.82 -12.64
C ASP A 249 -16.55 18.58 -13.26
N LEU A 250 -15.89 17.49 -12.89
CA LEU A 250 -14.61 17.10 -13.46
C LEU A 250 -14.76 16.81 -14.97
N VAL A 251 -13.92 17.44 -15.80
CA VAL A 251 -13.92 17.27 -17.26
C VAL A 251 -12.49 17.07 -17.78
N ARG A 252 -12.28 16.03 -18.58
CA ARG A 252 -11.03 15.76 -19.30
C ARG A 252 -11.32 15.47 -20.77
N ASP A 253 -10.61 16.15 -21.67
CA ASP A 253 -10.79 16.01 -23.12
C ASP A 253 -12.25 16.16 -23.59
N GLY A 254 -13.01 17.06 -22.94
CA GLY A 254 -14.42 17.32 -23.23
C GLY A 254 -15.38 16.23 -22.75
N LYS A 255 -14.90 15.24 -22.00
CA LYS A 255 -15.72 14.18 -21.38
C LYS A 255 -15.80 14.40 -19.87
N HIS A 256 -16.97 14.13 -19.31
CA HIS A 256 -17.16 14.11 -17.87
C HIS A 256 -16.37 12.96 -17.24
N GLU A 257 -15.65 13.26 -16.17
CA GLU A 257 -14.94 12.29 -15.36
C GLU A 257 -15.67 12.18 -14.02
N THR A 258 -15.74 10.97 -13.45
CA THR A 258 -16.45 10.74 -12.20
C THR A 258 -15.46 10.51 -11.07
N TRP A 259 -15.49 11.38 -10.06
CA TRP A 259 -14.71 11.17 -8.85
C TRP A 259 -15.22 9.97 -8.05
N LEU A 260 -16.39 10.05 -7.43
CA LEU A 260 -17.03 8.90 -6.80
C LEU A 260 -18.45 8.79 -7.35
N PRO A 261 -18.88 7.59 -7.82
CA PRO A 261 -20.25 7.40 -8.26
C PRO A 261 -21.23 7.67 -7.10
N VAL A 262 -22.24 8.50 -7.35
CA VAL A 262 -23.35 8.70 -6.41
C VAL A 262 -24.06 7.36 -6.15
N GLY A 263 -24.45 7.11 -4.90
CA GLY A 263 -25.00 5.82 -4.47
C GLY A 263 -23.96 4.80 -4.03
N ARG A 264 -22.66 5.06 -4.23
CA ARG A 264 -21.60 4.17 -3.74
C ARG A 264 -21.53 4.24 -2.21
N THR A 265 -21.48 3.09 -1.55
CA THR A 265 -21.27 3.01 -0.10
C THR A 265 -19.79 3.15 0.24
N VAL A 266 -19.51 3.94 1.28
CA VAL A 266 -18.24 3.98 2.00
C VAL A 266 -18.44 3.31 3.34
N SER A 267 -17.59 2.35 3.67
CA SER A 267 -17.79 1.42 4.77
C SER A 267 -16.60 1.42 5.71
N GLN A 268 -16.85 1.58 7.01
CA GLN A 268 -15.84 1.45 8.06
C GLN A 268 -16.15 0.20 8.90
N PRO A 269 -15.38 -0.90 8.80
CA PRO A 269 -15.62 -2.11 9.60
C PRO A 269 -15.31 -1.85 11.07
N ARG A 270 -16.25 -2.20 11.95
CA ARG A 270 -16.17 -2.04 13.40
C ARG A 270 -16.82 -3.22 14.12
N LYS A 271 -16.67 -3.24 15.43
CA LYS A 271 -17.36 -4.15 16.34
C LYS A 271 -18.05 -3.34 17.43
N ILE A 272 -19.27 -3.73 17.81
CA ILE A 272 -19.98 -3.12 18.94
C ILE A 272 -19.25 -3.47 20.23
N LYS A 273 -18.69 -2.48 20.91
CA LYS A 273 -18.01 -2.61 22.21
C LYS A 273 -18.99 -2.48 23.37
N ALA A 274 -19.97 -1.59 23.28
CA ALA A 274 -21.00 -1.41 24.28
C ALA A 274 -22.30 -0.87 23.67
N ILE A 275 -23.41 -1.14 24.35
CA ILE A 275 -24.73 -0.59 24.03
C ILE A 275 -25.29 0.04 25.31
N SER A 276 -25.66 1.32 25.24
CA SER A 276 -26.32 2.04 26.33
C SER A 276 -27.48 2.84 25.76
N LYS A 277 -28.72 2.35 25.98
CA LYS A 277 -29.92 2.88 25.31
C LYS A 277 -29.75 2.83 23.78
N ASN A 278 -29.67 3.99 23.14
CA ASN A 278 -29.47 4.15 21.70
C ASN A 278 -28.03 4.51 21.33
N THR A 279 -27.16 4.71 22.32
CA THR A 279 -25.74 4.96 22.11
C THR A 279 -25.02 3.63 21.88
N ILE A 280 -24.33 3.53 20.75
CA ILE A 280 -23.45 2.42 20.39
C ILE A 280 -22.00 2.89 20.55
N THR A 281 -21.22 2.22 21.38
CA THR A 281 -19.77 2.40 21.44
C THR A 281 -19.11 1.39 20.52
N LEU A 282 -18.24 1.85 19.64
CA LEU A 282 -17.45 1.08 18.68
C LEU A 282 -16.11 0.68 19.33
N ASN A 283 -15.53 -0.41 18.85
CA ASN A 283 -14.22 -0.86 19.34
C ASN A 283 -13.05 0.04 18.88
N ILE A 284 -13.20 0.71 17.73
CA ILE A 284 -12.19 1.59 17.12
C ILE A 284 -12.89 2.90 16.75
N PRO A 285 -12.31 4.07 17.08
CA PRO A 285 -12.84 5.35 16.65
C PRO A 285 -12.98 5.48 15.12
N LEU A 286 -13.88 6.35 14.66
CA LEU A 286 -14.08 6.58 13.24
C LEU A 286 -12.89 7.30 12.60
N THR A 287 -12.68 7.01 11.31
CA THR A 287 -11.61 7.61 10.50
C THR A 287 -12.13 8.43 9.32
N ASP A 288 -13.43 8.37 9.06
CA ASP A 288 -14.18 9.28 8.20
C ASP A 288 -15.30 9.90 9.04
N SER A 289 -15.52 11.20 8.90
CA SER A 289 -16.60 11.91 9.60
C SER A 289 -17.97 11.63 8.96
N LEU A 290 -19.03 11.68 9.75
CA LEU A 290 -20.42 11.57 9.31
C LEU A 290 -21.12 12.91 9.52
N ASP A 291 -21.83 13.42 8.51
CA ASP A 291 -22.55 14.70 8.59
C ASP A 291 -23.93 14.53 7.97
N ALA A 292 -24.98 14.55 8.80
CA ALA A 292 -26.36 14.32 8.38
C ALA A 292 -26.87 15.37 7.36
N LYS A 293 -26.18 16.50 7.23
CA LYS A 293 -26.44 17.47 6.16
C LYS A 293 -26.18 16.87 4.78
N TYR A 294 -25.12 16.06 4.65
CA TYR A 294 -24.62 15.59 3.36
C TYR A 294 -24.91 14.12 3.10
N MET A 295 -25.25 13.34 4.12
CA MET A 295 -25.43 11.89 4.00
C MET A 295 -26.44 11.36 5.00
N SER A 296 -26.91 10.13 4.78
CA SER A 296 -27.70 9.38 5.76
C SER A 296 -26.89 8.16 6.18
N PRO A 297 -26.12 8.24 7.29
CA PRO A 297 -25.28 7.16 7.73
C PRO A 297 -26.09 6.04 8.40
N GLU A 298 -25.58 4.82 8.29
CA GLU A 298 -26.20 3.61 8.81
C GLU A 298 -25.20 2.74 9.57
N LEU A 299 -25.66 2.11 10.64
CA LEU A 299 -24.97 1.02 11.30
C LEU A 299 -25.52 -0.30 10.76
N VAL A 300 -24.70 -1.03 10.03
CA VAL A 300 -25.09 -2.27 9.33
C VAL A 300 -24.40 -3.46 9.97
N ALA A 301 -25.14 -4.21 10.78
CA ALA A 301 -24.68 -5.46 11.35
C ALA A 301 -24.56 -6.55 10.28
N TYR A 302 -23.55 -7.40 10.42
CA TYR A 302 -23.29 -8.49 9.49
C TYR A 302 -22.62 -9.68 10.16
N ASP A 303 -22.80 -10.84 9.54
CA ASP A 303 -22.03 -12.04 9.88
C ASP A 303 -20.77 -12.07 9.01
N PRO A 304 -19.56 -11.99 9.60
CA PRO A 304 -18.34 -12.09 8.81
C PRO A 304 -18.23 -13.49 8.21
N PRO A 305 -17.57 -13.63 7.06
CA PRO A 305 -17.29 -14.95 6.52
C PRO A 305 -16.27 -15.67 7.42
N LYS A 306 -16.04 -16.95 7.16
CA LYS A 306 -14.91 -17.66 7.77
C LYS A 306 -13.61 -16.95 7.36
N THR A 307 -12.97 -16.29 8.34
CA THR A 307 -11.77 -15.51 8.10
C THR A 307 -10.54 -16.40 7.91
N SER A 308 -9.62 -15.92 7.10
CA SER A 308 -8.26 -16.46 7.04
C SER A 308 -7.44 -15.76 8.12
N THR A 309 -6.90 -16.47 9.12
CA THR A 309 -6.20 -15.83 10.25
C THR A 309 -4.90 -16.54 10.61
N GLU A 310 -4.00 -15.86 11.32
CA GLU A 310 -2.72 -16.38 11.82
C GLU A 310 -1.78 -16.86 10.71
N ILE A 311 -1.68 -16.10 9.61
CA ILE A 311 -0.92 -16.49 8.41
C ILE A 311 0.38 -15.69 8.35
N GLY A 312 1.50 -16.40 8.21
CA GLY A 312 2.83 -15.78 8.17
C GLY A 312 3.65 -16.16 6.93
N ILE A 313 4.40 -15.21 6.40
CA ILE A 313 5.51 -15.47 5.48
C ILE A 313 6.76 -14.70 5.96
N GLU A 314 7.88 -15.40 6.13
CA GLU A 314 9.05 -14.79 6.78
C GLU A 314 10.42 -15.38 6.46
N ASN A 315 11.46 -14.58 6.68
CA ASN A 315 12.87 -14.98 6.70
C ASN A 315 13.34 -15.63 5.38
N LEU A 316 12.96 -15.07 4.23
CA LEU A 316 13.31 -15.60 2.91
C LEU A 316 13.41 -14.47 1.88
N SER A 317 13.95 -14.80 0.70
CA SER A 317 13.91 -13.92 -0.46
C SER A 317 13.07 -14.49 -1.59
N ILE A 318 12.42 -13.61 -2.37
CA ILE A 318 11.63 -13.96 -3.56
C ILE A 318 12.20 -13.18 -4.75
N THR A 319 12.69 -13.87 -5.76
CA THR A 319 13.28 -13.25 -6.96
C THR A 319 12.54 -13.70 -8.21
N LEU A 320 12.10 -12.74 -9.02
CA LEU A 320 11.59 -12.96 -10.36
C LEU A 320 12.67 -12.63 -11.40
N SER A 321 13.04 -13.62 -12.23
CA SER A 321 14.07 -13.47 -13.26
C SER A 321 13.73 -14.24 -14.55
N PRO A 322 13.57 -13.57 -15.71
CA PRO A 322 13.76 -12.14 -15.96
C PRO A 322 12.80 -11.25 -15.16
N THR A 323 13.25 -10.03 -14.87
CA THR A 323 12.51 -9.07 -14.03
C THR A 323 11.26 -8.56 -14.73
N CYS A 324 10.18 -8.39 -13.96
CA CYS A 324 9.01 -7.61 -14.33
C CYS A 324 9.10 -6.15 -13.89
N SER A 325 10.07 -5.76 -13.04
CA SER A 325 10.27 -4.35 -12.72
C SER A 325 10.48 -3.57 -14.02
N GLY A 326 9.79 -2.44 -14.15
CA GLY A 326 9.87 -1.61 -15.35
C GLY A 326 9.03 -2.08 -16.54
N ALA A 327 8.41 -3.28 -16.47
CA ALA A 327 7.46 -3.71 -17.49
C ALA A 327 6.23 -2.77 -17.52
N ASN A 328 5.69 -2.51 -18.70
CA ASN A 328 4.63 -1.54 -18.87
C ASN A 328 3.30 -2.11 -18.33
N LEU A 329 2.71 -1.43 -17.35
CA LEU A 329 1.50 -1.93 -16.66
C LEU A 329 0.28 -2.13 -17.57
N ASN A 330 0.21 -1.46 -18.72
CA ASN A 330 -0.92 -1.55 -19.65
C ASN A 330 -0.73 -2.64 -20.71
N SER A 331 0.49 -2.82 -21.22
CA SER A 331 0.77 -3.80 -22.28
C SER A 331 1.29 -5.15 -21.75
N ASP A 332 1.93 -5.15 -20.58
CA ASP A 332 2.59 -6.33 -19.99
C ASP A 332 1.82 -6.80 -18.76
N THR A 333 0.51 -7.07 -18.91
CA THR A 333 -0.39 -7.37 -17.79
C THR A 333 0.01 -8.60 -16.98
N ASP A 334 0.80 -9.51 -17.57
CA ASP A 334 1.36 -10.69 -16.89
C ASP A 334 2.30 -10.33 -15.74
N CYS A 335 2.82 -9.09 -15.72
CA CYS A 335 3.73 -8.58 -14.69
C CYS A 335 3.01 -7.85 -13.54
N ASN A 336 1.69 -7.69 -13.59
CA ASN A 336 0.96 -6.85 -12.64
C ASN A 336 0.55 -7.55 -11.34
N ALA A 337 0.68 -8.87 -11.27
CA ALA A 337 0.32 -9.58 -10.04
C ALA A 337 1.36 -9.36 -8.93
N PRO A 338 0.92 -9.24 -7.66
CA PRO A 338 1.84 -9.02 -6.55
C PRO A 338 2.64 -10.29 -6.18
N ALA A 339 3.80 -10.12 -5.55
CA ALA A 339 4.50 -11.25 -4.95
C ALA A 339 3.69 -11.86 -3.79
N ILE A 340 3.11 -11.01 -2.93
CA ILE A 340 2.34 -11.42 -1.75
C ILE A 340 0.99 -10.71 -1.77
N SER A 341 -0.10 -11.47 -1.63
CA SER A 341 -1.45 -10.95 -1.45
C SER A 341 -2.03 -11.48 -0.14
N PHE A 342 -2.37 -10.60 0.79
CA PHE A 342 -3.31 -10.92 1.86
C PHE A 342 -4.71 -10.84 1.26
N GLU A 343 -5.35 -11.99 1.11
CA GLU A 343 -6.65 -12.08 0.45
C GLU A 343 -7.75 -11.38 1.26
N PRO A 344 -8.88 -11.01 0.64
CA PRO A 344 -9.97 -10.37 1.35
C PRO A 344 -10.37 -11.15 2.61
N TRP A 345 -10.71 -10.42 3.68
CA TRP A 345 -11.05 -11.00 4.99
C TRP A 345 -9.93 -11.76 5.71
N THR A 346 -8.68 -11.63 5.25
CA THR A 346 -7.52 -12.10 6.02
C THR A 346 -7.31 -11.21 7.24
N GLN A 347 -7.15 -11.81 8.41
CA GLN A 347 -6.97 -11.13 9.69
C GLN A 347 -5.72 -11.63 10.40
N ASP A 348 -5.18 -10.85 11.34
CA ASP A 348 -4.13 -11.27 12.27
C ASP A 348 -2.98 -12.01 11.58
N SER A 349 -2.40 -11.39 10.56
CA SER A 349 -1.43 -12.02 9.66
C SER A 349 -0.24 -11.11 9.39
N TRP A 350 0.88 -11.67 8.91
CA TRP A 350 2.08 -10.88 8.72
C TRP A 350 2.97 -11.35 7.57
N ALA A 351 3.74 -10.39 7.05
CA ALA A 351 4.89 -10.62 6.20
C ALA A 351 6.09 -9.94 6.87
N ARG A 352 7.15 -10.68 7.18
CA ARG A 352 8.31 -10.08 7.85
C ARG A 352 9.65 -10.60 7.40
N ASP A 353 10.67 -9.74 7.47
CA ASP A 353 12.06 -10.12 7.24
C ASP A 353 12.25 -10.73 5.83
N LEU A 354 11.79 -10.00 4.82
CA LEU A 354 11.75 -10.44 3.41
C LEU A 354 12.59 -9.55 2.50
N GLU A 355 13.25 -10.16 1.53
CA GLU A 355 13.84 -9.45 0.39
C GLU A 355 13.15 -9.88 -0.89
N MET A 356 12.60 -8.94 -1.64
CA MET A 356 11.89 -9.25 -2.89
C MET A 356 12.49 -8.46 -4.04
N LYS A 357 12.65 -9.10 -5.19
CA LYS A 357 13.28 -8.51 -6.37
C LYS A 357 12.51 -8.79 -7.64
N GLY A 358 12.40 -7.74 -8.46
CA GLY A 358 12.04 -7.86 -9.86
C GLY A 358 10.55 -7.88 -10.13
N PHE A 359 9.73 -7.37 -9.21
CA PHE A 359 8.28 -7.27 -9.37
C PHE A 359 7.88 -5.84 -9.77
N ASN A 360 6.75 -5.70 -10.45
CA ASN A 360 6.07 -4.41 -10.50
C ASN A 360 5.33 -4.17 -9.18
N ASN A 361 4.58 -5.14 -8.68
CA ASN A 361 3.85 -5.02 -7.42
C ASN A 361 4.38 -6.04 -6.40
N PHE A 362 4.63 -5.63 -5.15
CA PHE A 362 5.25 -6.53 -4.16
C PHE A 362 4.23 -7.08 -3.18
N VAL A 363 3.54 -6.22 -2.43
CA VAL A 363 2.57 -6.64 -1.41
C VAL A 363 1.22 -5.98 -1.66
N THR A 364 0.14 -6.75 -1.54
CA THR A 364 -1.22 -6.22 -1.51
C THR A 364 -1.94 -6.71 -0.25
N ALA A 365 -2.50 -5.78 0.52
CA ALA A 365 -3.47 -6.08 1.57
C ALA A 365 -4.87 -5.76 1.06
N GLN A 366 -5.64 -6.79 0.70
CA GLN A 366 -6.90 -6.62 0.01
C GLN A 366 -8.03 -6.08 0.91
N TYR A 367 -9.14 -5.70 0.30
CA TYR A 367 -10.30 -5.13 0.97
C TYR A 367 -10.85 -6.08 2.05
N ASN A 368 -11.40 -5.52 3.14
CA ASN A 368 -11.85 -6.25 4.34
C ASN A 368 -10.78 -7.11 5.06
N SER A 369 -9.53 -7.13 4.58
CA SER A 369 -8.42 -7.64 5.39
C SER A 369 -8.14 -6.67 6.54
N SER A 370 -7.66 -7.19 7.68
CA SER A 370 -7.33 -6.34 8.82
C SER A 370 -6.32 -6.90 9.79
N GLN A 371 -5.77 -6.05 10.66
CA GLN A 371 -4.79 -6.44 11.67
C GLN A 371 -3.59 -7.16 11.04
N ILE A 372 -3.03 -6.55 10.00
CA ILE A 372 -1.90 -7.11 9.25
C ILE A 372 -0.65 -6.28 9.54
N THR A 373 0.48 -6.94 9.78
CA THR A 373 1.79 -6.29 9.88
C THR A 373 2.70 -6.70 8.73
N ILE A 374 3.16 -5.72 7.96
CA ILE A 374 4.21 -5.86 6.96
C ILE A 374 5.45 -5.18 7.54
N GLN A 375 6.48 -5.96 7.88
CA GLN A 375 7.60 -5.45 8.67
C GLN A 375 8.96 -5.87 8.12
N ASN A 376 9.90 -4.92 8.06
CA ASN A 376 11.28 -5.21 7.69
C ASN A 376 11.36 -5.94 6.32
N VAL A 377 10.72 -5.34 5.32
CA VAL A 377 10.67 -5.83 3.95
C VAL A 377 11.47 -4.90 3.05
N ALA A 378 12.40 -5.45 2.28
CA ALA A 378 13.14 -4.74 1.25
C ALA A 378 12.59 -5.10 -0.14
N MET A 379 12.17 -4.07 -0.88
CA MET A 379 11.64 -4.20 -2.24
C MET A 379 12.67 -3.63 -3.21
N LEU A 380 13.21 -4.48 -4.07
CA LEU A 380 14.27 -4.12 -5.02
C LEU A 380 13.69 -3.97 -6.43
N ARG A 381 13.56 -2.72 -6.87
CA ARG A 381 13.25 -2.38 -8.27
C ARG A 381 14.54 -2.26 -9.08
N ASP A 382 14.77 -3.20 -9.99
CA ASP A 382 16.03 -3.31 -10.74
C ASP A 382 15.94 -2.78 -12.19
N ALA A 383 14.85 -2.07 -12.51
CA ALA A 383 14.67 -1.39 -13.79
C ALA A 383 13.77 -0.15 -13.64
N ASP A 384 13.97 0.83 -14.52
CA ASP A 384 13.16 2.04 -14.57
C ASP A 384 11.74 1.76 -15.06
N THR A 385 10.77 2.43 -14.45
CA THR A 385 9.36 2.33 -14.83
C THR A 385 9.12 2.86 -16.24
N ASN A 386 8.58 1.99 -17.10
CA ASN A 386 8.15 2.34 -18.44
C ASN A 386 6.64 2.58 -18.49
N GLY A 387 6.23 3.73 -19.02
CA GLY A 387 4.82 4.13 -19.15
C GLY A 387 4.38 5.20 -18.16
N GLU A 388 3.14 5.68 -18.32
CA GLU A 388 2.56 6.73 -17.46
C GLU A 388 2.01 6.20 -16.14
N ALA A 389 1.51 4.96 -16.14
CA ALA A 389 1.04 4.30 -14.94
C ALA A 389 2.24 3.85 -14.10
N LEU A 390 2.21 4.15 -12.81
CA LEU A 390 3.28 3.78 -11.88
C LEU A 390 2.92 2.48 -11.15
N PRO A 391 3.91 1.60 -10.93
CA PRO A 391 3.72 0.38 -10.16
C PRO A 391 3.56 0.70 -8.67
N GLU A 392 2.97 -0.24 -7.93
CA GLU A 392 2.59 -0.10 -6.53
C GLU A 392 3.38 -1.10 -5.68
N ASP A 393 4.33 -0.62 -4.89
CA ASP A 393 5.16 -1.49 -4.05
C ASP A 393 4.31 -2.19 -2.98
N ILE A 394 3.58 -1.41 -2.19
CA ILE A 394 2.62 -1.90 -1.21
C ILE A 394 1.27 -1.23 -1.44
N LEU A 395 0.27 -2.02 -1.85
CA LEU A 395 -1.13 -1.58 -1.99
C LEU A 395 -1.96 -1.98 -0.76
N ILE A 396 -2.64 -1.00 -0.17
CA ILE A 396 -3.53 -1.16 0.97
C ILE A 396 -4.97 -0.85 0.55
N THR A 397 -5.84 -1.85 0.62
CA THR A 397 -7.30 -1.68 0.47
C THR A 397 -8.09 -2.17 1.69
N GLY A 398 -7.41 -2.87 2.62
CA GLY A 398 -7.91 -3.22 3.94
C GLY A 398 -7.78 -2.10 4.98
N SER A 399 -8.02 -2.45 6.24
CA SER A 399 -7.94 -1.55 7.41
C SER A 399 -7.05 -2.12 8.51
N GLN A 400 -6.60 -1.33 9.48
CA GLN A 400 -5.72 -1.80 10.55
C GLN A 400 -4.42 -2.43 10.00
N ILE A 401 -3.89 -1.88 8.90
CA ILE A 401 -2.66 -2.35 8.27
C ILE A 401 -1.49 -1.52 8.79
N LEU A 402 -0.48 -2.21 9.35
CA LEU A 402 0.77 -1.61 9.81
C LEU A 402 1.90 -2.00 8.85
N VAL A 403 2.46 -1.01 8.16
CA VAL A 403 3.72 -1.14 7.42
C VAL A 403 4.81 -0.50 8.26
N GLN A 404 5.85 -1.23 8.63
CA GLN A 404 6.93 -0.65 9.44
C GLN A 404 8.31 -1.15 9.06
N ASP A 405 9.30 -0.25 9.10
CA ASP A 405 10.70 -0.57 8.80
C ASP A 405 10.90 -1.19 7.40
N CYS A 406 9.99 -0.92 6.46
CA CYS A 406 10.12 -1.35 5.08
C CYS A 406 10.93 -0.34 4.27
N GLN A 407 11.61 -0.81 3.24
CA GLN A 407 12.39 0.06 2.36
C GLN A 407 12.26 -0.34 0.89
N GLU A 408 12.32 0.65 0.03
CA GLU A 408 12.68 0.46 -1.37
C GLU A 408 14.20 0.62 -1.49
N ALA A 409 14.85 -0.34 -2.16
CA ALA A 409 16.31 -0.44 -2.21
C ALA A 409 16.87 -0.51 -3.65
N GLY A 410 16.02 -0.26 -4.65
CA GLY A 410 16.32 -0.39 -6.07
C GLY A 410 16.96 0.84 -6.70
N LEU A 411 16.76 0.99 -8.01
CA LEU A 411 17.31 2.11 -8.77
C LEU A 411 16.70 3.42 -8.28
N ALA A 412 17.54 4.40 -7.93
CA ALA A 412 17.09 5.73 -7.52
C ALA A 412 16.30 6.47 -8.63
N SER A 413 16.40 6.03 -9.88
CA SER A 413 15.65 6.51 -11.05
C SER A 413 14.30 5.83 -11.25
N ALA A 414 14.06 4.68 -10.61
CA ALA A 414 12.81 3.93 -10.74
C ALA A 414 11.67 4.64 -9.98
N LYS A 415 10.60 4.96 -10.70
CA LYS A 415 9.41 5.62 -10.18
C LYS A 415 8.38 4.60 -9.71
N SER A 416 7.86 4.73 -8.49
CA SER A 416 6.76 3.91 -8.00
C SER A 416 5.94 4.68 -6.97
N PHE A 417 4.73 4.19 -6.72
CA PHE A 417 4.04 4.44 -5.46
C PHE A 417 4.55 3.44 -4.43
N ALA A 418 5.38 3.91 -3.49
CA ALA A 418 6.09 3.05 -2.53
C ALA A 418 5.15 2.40 -1.50
N VAL A 419 4.17 3.17 -1.02
CA VAL A 419 3.02 2.65 -0.28
C VAL A 419 1.82 3.50 -0.66
N VAL A 420 0.72 2.83 -0.95
CA VAL A 420 -0.47 3.42 -1.53
C VAL A 420 -1.71 2.79 -0.91
N THR A 421 -2.75 3.60 -0.69
CA THR A 421 -4.10 3.09 -0.44
C THR A 421 -4.91 3.06 -1.73
N GLY A 422 -5.77 2.07 -1.92
CA GLY A 422 -6.73 2.07 -3.02
C GLY A 422 -7.99 2.89 -2.73
N SER A 423 -8.92 2.91 -3.69
CA SER A 423 -10.18 3.66 -3.55
C SER A 423 -10.99 3.18 -2.35
N LEU A 424 -11.49 4.14 -1.55
CA LEU A 424 -12.33 3.89 -0.37
C LEU A 424 -11.69 3.00 0.70
N ALA A 425 -10.36 2.86 0.71
CA ALA A 425 -9.67 2.07 1.73
C ALA A 425 -9.89 2.67 3.12
N PRO A 426 -10.45 1.90 4.09
CA PRO A 426 -10.74 2.42 5.41
C PRO A 426 -9.55 2.30 6.36
N GLY A 427 -9.40 3.29 7.21
CA GLY A 427 -8.44 3.30 8.31
C GLY A 427 -8.98 2.67 9.61
N PRO A 428 -8.16 2.67 10.67
CA PRO A 428 -6.83 3.27 10.72
C PRO A 428 -5.75 2.42 10.03
N ASN A 429 -4.85 3.03 9.27
CA ASN A 429 -3.65 2.39 8.70
C ASN A 429 -2.40 3.20 9.10
N ALA A 430 -1.24 2.56 9.22
CA ALA A 430 -0.01 3.23 9.64
C ALA A 430 1.22 2.76 8.85
N ILE A 431 2.01 3.72 8.38
CA ILE A 431 3.28 3.53 7.68
C ILE A 431 4.37 4.21 8.52
N LEU A 432 5.21 3.40 9.16
CA LEU A 432 6.22 3.86 10.10
C LEU A 432 7.62 3.61 9.55
N ARG A 433 8.48 4.63 9.57
CA ARG A 433 9.92 4.50 9.27
C ARG A 433 10.20 3.88 7.90
N HIS A 434 9.34 4.15 6.91
CA HIS A 434 9.59 3.75 5.53
C HIS A 434 10.79 4.51 4.97
N LYS A 435 11.65 3.83 4.22
CA LYS A 435 12.87 4.43 3.67
C LYS A 435 12.98 4.18 2.18
N THR A 436 13.45 5.18 1.48
CA THR A 436 13.86 5.06 0.08
C THR A 436 15.04 6.01 -0.18
N PRO A 437 16.05 5.59 -0.96
CA PRO A 437 17.09 6.48 -1.47
C PRO A 437 16.58 7.31 -2.66
N SER A 438 15.43 6.95 -3.25
CA SER A 438 14.85 7.61 -4.39
C SER A 438 14.18 8.94 -4.00
N LYS A 439 14.35 9.96 -4.84
CA LYS A 439 13.59 11.22 -4.77
C LYS A 439 12.33 11.21 -5.62
N LEU A 440 12.10 10.11 -6.36
CA LEU A 440 11.01 9.98 -7.33
C LEU A 440 9.88 9.09 -6.83
N GLN A 441 10.11 8.39 -5.72
CA GLN A 441 9.11 7.53 -5.10
C GLN A 441 8.32 8.29 -4.06
N THR A 442 7.03 8.01 -4.03
CA THR A 442 6.09 8.72 -3.17
C THR A 442 5.25 7.76 -2.35
N LEU A 443 4.95 8.17 -1.13
CA LEU A 443 3.91 7.59 -0.29
C LEU A 443 2.63 8.35 -0.59
N PHE A 444 1.69 7.70 -1.27
CA PHE A 444 0.59 8.40 -1.91
C PHE A 444 -0.68 7.54 -1.89
N PRO A 445 -1.67 7.88 -1.06
CA PRO A 445 -3.04 7.43 -1.25
C PRO A 445 -3.49 7.60 -2.71
N HIS A 446 -3.82 6.50 -3.37
CA HIS A 446 -4.14 6.50 -4.79
C HIS A 446 -5.65 6.34 -5.00
N GLN A 447 -6.12 6.84 -6.15
CA GLN A 447 -7.55 6.88 -6.50
C GLN A 447 -8.38 7.76 -5.54
N ARG A 448 -9.54 7.28 -5.07
CA ARG A 448 -10.63 8.13 -4.57
C ARG A 448 -10.96 7.83 -3.11
N TRP A 449 -10.80 8.83 -2.25
CA TRP A 449 -11.27 8.89 -0.85
C TRP A 449 -10.94 7.69 0.04
N ALA A 450 -9.65 7.34 0.17
CA ALA A 450 -9.23 6.57 1.33
C ALA A 450 -9.29 7.47 2.58
N HIS A 451 -9.34 6.88 3.77
CA HIS A 451 -9.39 7.67 5.00
C HIS A 451 -8.64 7.07 6.18
N GLY A 452 -8.01 7.91 7.00
CA GLY A 452 -7.31 7.49 8.22
C GLY A 452 -6.01 6.73 7.95
N ILE A 453 -4.99 7.44 7.47
CA ILE A 453 -3.63 6.90 7.31
C ILE A 453 -2.60 7.77 8.05
N LEU A 454 -1.67 7.11 8.75
CA LEU A 454 -0.51 7.76 9.34
C LEU A 454 0.74 7.47 8.50
N PHE A 455 1.48 8.52 8.17
CA PHE A 455 2.85 8.45 7.68
C PHE A 455 3.76 9.04 8.75
N GLU A 456 4.71 8.25 9.25
CA GLU A 456 5.57 8.65 10.37
C GLU A 456 7.05 8.35 10.10
N ASP A 457 7.92 9.31 10.40
CA ASP A 457 9.39 9.19 10.36
C ASP A 457 9.95 8.60 9.04
N THR A 458 9.30 8.93 7.93
CA THR A 458 9.67 8.45 6.58
C THR A 458 10.60 9.42 5.86
N SER A 459 11.55 8.87 5.09
CA SER A 459 12.39 9.65 4.18
C SER A 459 11.77 9.82 2.78
N ALA A 460 10.67 9.13 2.49
CA ALA A 460 9.94 9.27 1.24
C ALA A 460 9.08 10.53 1.25
N TYR A 461 8.84 11.10 0.06
CA TYR A 461 7.93 12.23 -0.11
C TYR A 461 6.48 11.76 0.07
N VAL A 462 5.68 12.49 0.86
CA VAL A 462 4.28 12.13 1.17
C VAL A 462 3.31 13.06 0.43
N GLU A 463 2.31 12.51 -0.25
CA GLU A 463 1.27 13.27 -0.94
C GLU A 463 -0.12 12.94 -0.40
N LEU A 464 -0.80 13.92 0.21
CA LEU A 464 -2.20 13.84 0.63
C LEU A 464 -3.00 14.89 -0.14
N ILE A 465 -3.36 14.61 -1.40
CA ILE A 465 -3.76 15.66 -2.35
C ILE A 465 -5.06 15.41 -3.10
N ASN A 466 -5.55 16.46 -3.75
CA ASN A 466 -6.51 16.38 -4.83
C ASN A 466 -5.81 16.13 -6.17
N ARG A 467 -6.04 14.97 -6.78
CA ARG A 467 -5.53 14.63 -8.12
C ARG A 467 -6.41 15.15 -9.27
N GLY A 468 -7.53 15.78 -8.96
CA GLY A 468 -8.48 16.33 -9.94
C GLY A 468 -8.85 15.30 -11.02
N ILE A 469 -8.57 15.66 -12.26
CA ILE A 469 -8.94 14.88 -13.45
C ILE A 469 -7.92 13.78 -13.83
N LEU A 470 -6.84 13.60 -13.06
CA LEU A 470 -5.87 12.53 -13.36
C LEU A 470 -6.55 11.15 -13.28
N GLY A 471 -6.07 10.22 -14.10
CA GLY A 471 -6.69 8.90 -14.26
C GLY A 471 -8.09 9.01 -14.86
N THR A 472 -9.09 8.43 -14.18
CA THR A 472 -10.52 8.50 -14.57
C THR A 472 -11.31 9.45 -13.67
N GLY A 473 -10.67 10.55 -13.24
CA GLY A 473 -11.19 11.42 -12.18
C GLY A 473 -10.86 10.86 -10.80
N HIS A 474 -9.60 10.94 -10.39
CA HIS A 474 -9.19 10.46 -9.06
C HIS A 474 -9.58 11.43 -7.92
N GLY A 475 -9.71 12.73 -8.21
CA GLY A 475 -10.17 13.76 -7.25
C GLY A 475 -9.43 13.72 -5.91
N TRP A 476 -10.14 13.96 -4.81
CA TRP A 476 -9.56 13.83 -3.46
C TRP A 476 -9.18 12.39 -3.15
N THR A 477 -7.92 12.20 -2.77
CA THR A 477 -7.35 10.88 -2.51
C THR A 477 -7.48 10.44 -1.05
N MET A 478 -7.49 11.40 -0.12
CA MET A 478 -7.39 11.14 1.32
C MET A 478 -8.23 12.12 2.17
N ASN A 479 -8.90 11.56 3.18
CA ASN A 479 -9.42 12.28 4.35
C ASN A 479 -8.77 11.73 5.64
N ALA A 480 -8.57 12.55 6.66
CA ALA A 480 -7.96 12.16 7.92
C ALA A 480 -6.55 11.54 7.78
N GLY A 481 -5.79 11.94 6.77
CA GLY A 481 -4.39 11.58 6.60
C GLY A 481 -3.49 12.43 7.50
N VAL A 482 -2.48 11.81 8.11
CA VAL A 482 -1.57 12.47 9.06
C VAL A 482 -0.13 12.19 8.66
N GLY A 483 0.62 13.24 8.35
CA GLY A 483 2.08 13.22 8.38
C GLY A 483 2.58 13.58 9.77
N TRP A 484 3.46 12.76 10.35
CA TRP A 484 4.08 12.99 11.66
C TRP A 484 5.59 12.87 11.58
N ASN A 485 6.33 13.93 11.92
CA ASN A 485 7.80 13.95 11.85
C ASN A 485 8.35 13.47 10.49
N LEU A 486 7.73 13.92 9.39
CA LEU A 486 8.16 13.57 8.04
C LEU A 486 9.52 14.20 7.72
N ARG A 487 10.39 13.48 7.00
CA ARG A 487 11.73 13.97 6.60
C ARG A 487 11.91 14.11 5.09
N GLY A 488 11.08 13.43 4.30
CA GLY A 488 11.17 13.41 2.85
C GLY A 488 10.56 14.62 2.13
N GLY A 489 9.91 15.55 2.84
CA GLY A 489 9.02 16.55 2.27
C GLY A 489 7.58 16.05 2.12
N ALA A 490 6.66 16.96 1.83
CA ALA A 490 5.25 16.63 1.69
C ALA A 490 4.47 17.61 0.81
N PHE A 491 3.37 17.12 0.23
CA PHE A 491 2.31 17.92 -0.35
C PHE A 491 0.99 17.54 0.33
N VAL A 492 0.47 18.43 1.19
CA VAL A 492 -0.72 18.14 2.00
C VAL A 492 -1.83 19.13 1.70
N GLN A 493 -2.97 18.62 1.26
CA GLN A 493 -4.19 19.38 1.02
C GLN A 493 -5.35 18.78 1.80
N SER A 494 -6.31 19.60 2.23
CA SER A 494 -7.54 19.11 2.87
C SER A 494 -8.73 19.22 1.92
N PRO A 495 -9.57 18.17 1.80
CA PRO A 495 -10.86 18.28 1.13
C PRO A 495 -11.77 19.31 1.83
N PRO A 496 -12.71 19.96 1.12
CA PRO A 496 -13.62 20.95 1.73
C PRO A 496 -14.45 20.42 2.91
N LEU A 497 -14.81 19.13 2.88
CA LEU A 497 -15.55 18.45 3.95
C LEU A 497 -14.67 17.48 4.75
N GLY A 498 -13.36 17.62 4.66
CA GLY A 498 -12.39 16.75 5.33
C GLY A 498 -11.22 17.53 5.89
N ILE A 499 -10.24 16.79 6.38
CA ILE A 499 -9.03 17.37 6.95
C ILE A 499 -7.86 16.41 6.79
N ASN A 500 -6.68 16.96 6.48
CA ASN A 500 -5.41 16.25 6.54
C ASN A 500 -4.40 17.09 7.35
N TRP A 501 -3.49 16.43 8.06
CA TRP A 501 -2.53 17.06 8.96
C TRP A 501 -1.08 16.80 8.52
N CYS A 502 -0.22 17.77 8.81
CA CYS A 502 1.23 17.60 8.83
C CYS A 502 1.79 18.19 10.13
N VAL A 503 2.23 17.34 11.06
CA VAL A 503 2.75 17.74 12.37
C VAL A 503 4.24 17.44 12.43
N GLY A 504 5.05 18.46 12.69
CA GLY A 504 6.51 18.34 12.73
C GLY A 504 7.14 17.93 11.40
N CYS A 505 6.50 18.28 10.28
CA CYS A 505 6.96 17.87 8.96
C CYS A 505 8.12 18.75 8.48
N GLU A 506 9.17 18.10 7.97
CA GLU A 506 10.36 18.72 7.39
C GLU A 506 10.51 18.34 5.90
N GLY A 507 11.55 18.91 5.27
CA GLY A 507 11.83 18.75 3.85
C GLY A 507 11.14 19.81 3.00
N THR A 508 11.06 19.59 1.70
CA THR A 508 10.34 20.50 0.81
C THR A 508 8.84 20.31 1.00
N ILE A 509 8.15 21.36 1.44
CA ILE A 509 6.69 21.42 1.46
C ILE A 509 6.22 22.11 0.18
N ASP A 510 5.31 21.49 -0.56
CA ASP A 510 4.75 22.11 -1.77
C ASP A 510 3.96 23.37 -1.38
N GLY A 511 4.24 24.50 -2.03
CA GLY A 511 3.60 25.79 -1.73
C GLY A 511 2.10 25.85 -2.04
N SER A 512 1.56 24.85 -2.73
CA SER A 512 0.12 24.68 -2.98
C SER A 512 -0.59 23.88 -1.88
N SER A 513 0.13 23.48 -0.84
CA SER A 513 -0.43 22.82 0.34
C SER A 513 -1.43 23.72 1.05
N ASN A 514 -2.56 23.15 1.46
CA ASN A 514 -3.60 23.83 2.24
C ASN A 514 -4.15 22.93 3.37
N GLY A 515 -3.38 21.90 3.75
CA GLY A 515 -3.66 21.08 4.92
C GLY A 515 -3.46 21.81 6.24
N THR A 516 -3.62 21.07 7.33
CA THR A 516 -3.39 21.59 8.69
C THR A 516 -1.95 21.32 9.10
N PHE A 517 -1.13 22.38 9.16
CA PHE A 517 0.28 22.27 9.55
C PHE A 517 0.47 22.70 11.01
N VAL A 518 1.25 21.91 11.76
CA VAL A 518 1.60 22.17 13.15
C VAL A 518 3.12 22.02 13.30
N ASP A 519 3.79 23.04 13.80
CA ASP A 519 5.25 23.04 14.01
C ASP A 519 6.08 22.63 12.78
N GLU A 520 5.76 23.16 11.59
CA GLU A 520 6.50 22.90 10.34
C GLU A 520 8.00 23.26 10.46
N GLY A 521 8.86 22.46 9.81
CA GLY A 521 10.29 22.71 9.69
C GLY A 521 11.14 22.23 10.87
N LYS A 522 10.52 21.57 11.86
CA LYS A 522 11.19 20.97 13.02
C LYS A 522 10.48 19.69 13.47
N GLN A 523 11.21 18.81 14.15
CA GLN A 523 10.63 17.62 14.76
C GLN A 523 9.81 17.96 16.01
N VAL A 524 8.79 17.16 16.30
CA VAL A 524 7.96 17.26 17.49
C VAL A 524 8.14 16.05 18.41
N VAL A 525 7.82 16.26 19.69
CA VAL A 525 7.67 15.22 20.72
C VAL A 525 6.17 15.07 21.02
N PRO A 526 5.62 13.84 21.08
CA PRO A 526 6.33 12.56 20.99
C PRO A 526 6.91 12.28 19.60
N THR A 527 8.06 11.60 19.57
CA THR A 527 8.71 11.24 18.29
C THR A 527 7.82 10.32 17.46
N SER A 528 7.06 9.43 18.11
CA SER A 528 6.09 8.54 17.47
C SER A 528 4.70 8.81 18.01
N LEU A 529 3.80 9.28 17.13
CA LEU A 529 2.38 9.36 17.40
C LEU A 529 1.81 7.96 17.59
N PHE A 530 2.13 7.02 16.69
CA PHE A 530 1.66 5.64 16.78
C PHE A 530 2.03 5.00 18.12
N GLY A 531 3.30 5.12 18.51
CA GLY A 531 3.82 4.56 19.75
C GLY A 531 3.15 5.16 20.99
N THR A 532 2.92 6.48 20.99
CA THR A 532 2.27 7.17 22.11
C THR A 532 0.79 6.82 22.21
N GLN A 533 0.08 6.75 21.07
CA GLN A 533 -1.31 6.28 21.03
C GLN A 533 -1.41 4.84 21.54
N LEU A 534 -0.49 3.95 21.12
CA LEU A 534 -0.45 2.56 21.58
C LEU A 534 -0.22 2.45 23.09
N GLN A 535 0.72 3.24 23.64
CA GLN A 535 0.98 3.30 25.07
C GLN A 535 -0.27 3.75 25.84
N ALA A 536 -0.88 4.86 25.41
CA ALA A 536 -2.11 5.38 26.00
C ALA A 536 -3.25 4.34 25.98
N ARG A 537 -3.48 3.69 24.83
CA ARG A 537 -4.50 2.64 24.67
C ARG A 537 -4.24 1.43 25.56
N MET A 538 -2.98 1.04 25.74
CA MET A 538 -2.57 -0.07 26.59
C MET A 538 -2.49 0.28 28.09
N GLY A 539 -2.86 1.50 28.48
CA GLY A 539 -2.78 1.97 29.87
C GLY A 539 -1.33 2.08 30.39
N LYS A 540 -0.34 2.05 29.50
CA LYS A 540 1.06 2.30 29.81
C LYS A 540 1.27 3.80 29.69
N LYS A 541 1.58 4.48 30.79
CA LYS A 541 1.85 5.93 30.75
C LYS A 541 2.96 6.22 29.74
N ALA A 542 2.70 7.18 28.85
CA ALA A 542 3.62 7.66 27.81
C ALA A 542 4.92 8.21 28.39
#